data_AF-A0A9D4FQI8-F1
#
_entry.id   AF-A0A9D4FQI8-F1
#
_cell.length_a   1.000
_cell.length_b   1.000
_cell.length_c   1.000
_cell.angle_alpha   90.00
_cell.angle_beta   90.00
_cell.angle_gamma   90.00
#
_symmetry.space_group_name_H-M   'P 1'
#
loop_
_entity.id
_entity.type
_entity.pdbx_description
1 polymer ?
#
loop_
_entity_poly.entity_id
_entity_poly.type
_entity_poly.pdbx_seq_one_letter_code
_entity_poly.pdbx_strand_id
1 'polypeptide(L)'
;MGGGRAGVPAVRQVGERTYGRTNKQTIYVEAQIHKKALVLFNNVCHQNKNAVERRLAERQLTVKTGKSNSWFIEVRRLFWWYELGEAEDLLKTPVKKEQWKRSVSKSVSLWKTTPTTSTTLKLILRCKQTVSEAEIHEWHLHTPK
;
A
#
# COMPACT_ATOMS: atom_id res chain seq x y z
N MET A 1 -9.93 -72.05 -39.55
CA MET A 1 -8.96 -71.59 -38.52
C MET A 1 -8.38 -70.26 -38.98
N GLY A 2 -8.28 -69.29 -38.08
CA GLY A 2 -8.09 -67.86 -38.38
C GLY A 2 -9.45 -67.15 -38.31
N GLY A 3 -9.70 -66.13 -37.50
CA GLY A 3 -8.84 -65.24 -36.71
C GLY A 3 -9.44 -63.84 -36.88
N GLY A 4 -9.73 -63.10 -35.81
CA GLY A 4 -10.32 -61.75 -36.00
C GLY A 4 -10.85 -61.03 -34.77
N ARG A 5 -9.99 -60.86 -33.77
CA ARG A 5 -9.91 -59.80 -32.73
C ARG A 5 -11.16 -58.95 -32.47
N ALA A 6 -11.69 -59.13 -31.26
CA ALA A 6 -12.58 -58.20 -30.56
C ALA A 6 -12.03 -56.75 -30.56
N GLY A 7 -12.93 -55.81 -30.89
CA GLY A 7 -12.67 -54.38 -30.85
C GLY A 7 -12.30 -53.93 -29.45
N VAL A 8 -11.12 -53.32 -29.33
CA VAL A 8 -10.68 -52.61 -28.13
C VAL A 8 -11.50 -51.30 -28.03
N PRO A 9 -12.13 -50.99 -26.89
CA PRO A 9 -12.85 -49.74 -26.75
C PRO A 9 -11.87 -48.58 -26.70
N ALA A 10 -12.21 -47.50 -27.43
CA ALA A 10 -11.46 -46.26 -27.51
C ALA A 10 -11.13 -45.72 -26.12
N VAL A 11 -9.85 -45.73 -25.78
CA VAL A 11 -9.30 -45.03 -24.61
C VAL A 11 -9.51 -43.53 -24.87
N ARG A 12 -10.49 -42.95 -24.18
CA ARG A 12 -10.69 -41.49 -24.11
C ARG A 12 -9.39 -40.87 -23.63
N GLN A 13 -8.72 -40.12 -24.50
CA GLN A 13 -7.62 -39.25 -24.12
C GLN A 13 -8.12 -38.28 -23.04
N VAL A 14 -7.62 -38.46 -21.83
CA VAL A 14 -7.80 -37.51 -20.74
C VAL A 14 -6.98 -36.30 -21.13
N GLY A 15 -7.65 -35.28 -21.68
CA GLY A 15 -7.03 -34.00 -21.98
C GLY A 15 -6.39 -33.45 -20.72
N GLU A 16 -5.06 -33.41 -20.72
CA GLU A 16 -4.27 -32.68 -19.74
C GLU A 16 -4.71 -31.22 -19.81
N ARG A 17 -5.56 -30.82 -18.85
CA ARG A 17 -5.81 -29.42 -18.56
C ARG A 17 -4.51 -28.87 -17.99
N THR A 18 -3.65 -28.36 -18.87
CA THR A 18 -2.56 -27.48 -18.50
C THR A 18 -3.20 -26.25 -17.85
N TYR A 19 -3.26 -26.26 -16.52
CA TYR A 19 -3.59 -25.06 -15.77
C TYR A 19 -2.52 -24.04 -16.11
N GLY A 20 -2.88 -23.07 -16.95
CA GLY A 20 -2.11 -21.87 -17.18
C GLY A 20 -1.78 -21.27 -15.82
N ARG A 21 -0.56 -21.53 -15.35
CA ARG A 21 0.02 -20.98 -14.14
C ARG A 21 0.21 -19.51 -14.44
N THR A 22 -0.86 -18.74 -14.23
CA THR A 22 -0.79 -17.28 -14.22
C THR A 22 0.36 -16.93 -13.30
N ASN A 23 1.37 -16.30 -13.89
CA ASN A 23 2.66 -16.03 -13.30
C ASN A 23 2.41 -15.24 -12.01
N LYS A 24 2.31 -15.95 -10.88
CA LYS A 24 1.84 -15.42 -9.60
C LYS A 24 3.02 -14.64 -9.04
N GLN A 25 3.19 -13.44 -9.56
CA GLN A 25 4.27 -12.52 -9.28
C GLN A 25 4.40 -12.42 -7.76
N THR A 26 5.46 -13.01 -7.21
CA THR A 26 5.70 -13.07 -5.77
C THR A 26 5.89 -11.65 -5.29
N ILE A 27 4.84 -11.09 -4.70
CA ILE A 27 4.94 -9.82 -4.00
C ILE A 27 5.59 -10.16 -2.67
N TYR A 28 6.65 -9.45 -2.31
CA TYR A 28 7.22 -9.50 -0.98
C TYR A 28 6.13 -9.36 0.09
N VAL A 29 6.26 -10.12 1.18
CA VAL A 29 5.27 -10.19 2.26
C VAL A 29 4.95 -8.80 2.79
N GLU A 30 5.95 -7.94 2.94
CA GLU A 30 5.81 -6.54 3.36
C GLU A 30 4.87 -5.74 2.45
N ALA A 31 5.06 -5.81 1.14
CA ALA A 31 4.19 -5.12 0.19
C ALA A 31 2.74 -5.63 0.21
N GLN A 32 2.52 -6.91 0.53
CA GLN A 32 1.17 -7.42 0.77
C GLN A 32 0.55 -6.81 2.03
N ILE A 33 1.32 -6.69 3.11
CA ILE A 33 0.88 -6.05 4.36
C ILE A 33 0.53 -4.58 4.09
N HIS A 34 1.38 -3.84 3.39
CA HIS A 34 1.14 -2.44 3.02
C HIS A 34 -0.15 -2.27 2.21
N LYS A 35 -0.35 -3.13 1.21
CA LYS A 35 -1.58 -3.14 0.41
C LYS A 35 -2.82 -3.37 1.29
N LYS A 36 -2.76 -4.29 2.25
CA LYS A 36 -3.87 -4.54 3.18
C LYS A 36 -4.12 -3.35 4.10
N ALA A 37 -3.08 -2.73 4.64
CA ALA A 37 -3.18 -1.54 5.48
C ALA A 37 -3.84 -0.37 4.73
N LEU A 38 -3.40 -0.08 3.51
CA LEU A 38 -3.96 1.00 2.68
C LEU A 38 -5.42 0.72 2.26
N VAL A 39 -5.77 -0.53 1.99
CA VAL A 39 -7.16 -0.92 1.70
C VAL A 39 -8.05 -0.77 2.94
N LEU A 40 -7.55 -1.17 4.12
CA LEU A 40 -8.27 -1.00 5.37
C LEU A 40 -8.52 0.48 5.67
N PHE A 41 -7.50 1.32 5.51
CA PHE A 41 -7.63 2.76 5.70
C PHE A 41 -8.68 3.38 4.76
N ASN A 42 -8.70 2.97 3.49
CA ASN A 42 -9.73 3.43 2.57
C ASN A 42 -11.14 3.03 3.02
N ASN A 43 -11.32 1.85 3.62
CA ASN A 43 -12.62 1.48 4.18
C ASN A 43 -13.03 2.42 5.33
N VAL A 44 -12.09 2.79 6.20
CA VAL A 44 -12.32 3.79 7.26
C VAL A 44 -12.76 5.14 6.67
N CYS A 45 -12.12 5.58 5.59
CA CYS A 45 -12.47 6.85 4.92
C CYS A 45 -13.88 6.84 4.30
N HIS A 46 -14.40 5.67 3.93
CA HIS A 46 -15.75 5.52 3.38
C HIS A 46 -16.83 5.37 4.45
N GLN A 47 -16.48 5.26 5.73
CA GLN A 47 -17.47 5.25 6.79
C GLN A 47 -18.13 6.63 6.93
N ASN A 48 -19.33 6.65 7.52
CA ASN A 48 -20.05 7.87 7.85
C ASN A 48 -19.17 8.81 8.71
N LYS A 49 -19.32 10.12 8.56
CA LYS A 49 -18.56 11.12 9.35
C LYS A 49 -18.75 10.99 10.87
N ASN A 50 -19.85 10.37 11.30
CA ASN A 50 -20.15 10.10 12.71
C ASN A 50 -19.64 8.75 13.20
N ALA A 51 -19.10 7.90 12.32
CA ALA A 51 -18.49 6.63 12.72
C ALA A 51 -17.27 6.88 13.61
N VAL A 52 -17.12 6.05 14.64
CA VAL A 52 -16.07 6.21 15.65
C VAL A 52 -14.70 6.07 15.01
N GLU A 53 -14.54 5.13 14.09
CA GLU A 53 -13.26 4.81 13.47
C GLU A 53 -12.81 5.93 12.53
N ARG A 54 -13.73 6.56 11.80
CA ARG A 54 -13.43 7.75 10.99
C ARG A 54 -13.03 8.94 11.85
N ARG A 55 -13.78 9.23 12.91
CA ARG A 55 -13.44 10.31 13.86
C ARG A 55 -12.10 10.06 14.55
N LEU A 56 -11.81 8.81 14.86
CA LEU A 56 -10.52 8.40 15.41
C LEU A 56 -9.41 8.65 14.39
N ALA A 57 -9.59 8.24 13.14
CA ALA A 57 -8.62 8.48 12.07
C ALA A 57 -8.29 9.96 11.89
N GLU A 58 -9.33 10.81 11.79
CA GLU A 58 -9.19 12.27 11.66
C GLU A 58 -8.38 12.86 12.81
N ARG A 59 -8.72 12.51 14.06
CA ARG A 59 -8.00 12.98 15.25
C ARG A 59 -6.56 12.48 15.30
N GLN A 60 -6.34 11.20 15.03
CA GLN A 60 -5.01 10.59 15.12
C GLN A 60 -4.07 11.15 14.06
N LEU A 61 -4.55 11.41 12.85
CA LEU A 61 -3.73 12.04 11.80
C LEU A 61 -3.42 13.51 12.11
N THR A 62 -4.38 14.23 12.68
CA THR A 62 -4.22 15.65 13.04
C THR A 62 -3.26 15.84 14.23
N VAL A 63 -3.42 15.05 15.29
CA VAL A 63 -2.72 15.29 16.56
C VAL A 63 -1.34 14.63 16.60
N LYS A 64 -1.18 13.45 16.01
CA LYS A 64 0.06 12.68 16.19
C LYS A 64 1.15 13.13 15.22
N THR A 65 2.34 13.34 15.78
CA THR A 65 3.55 13.65 15.03
C THR A 65 4.11 12.41 14.32
N GLY A 66 4.99 12.62 13.34
CA GLY A 66 5.61 11.53 12.55
C GLY A 66 6.44 10.51 13.35
N LYS A 67 6.77 10.80 14.62
CA LYS A 67 7.54 9.92 15.50
C LYS A 67 6.68 8.89 16.26
N SER A 68 5.36 8.95 16.17
CA SER A 68 4.48 8.01 16.87
C SER A 68 4.40 6.66 16.17
N ASN A 69 4.41 5.57 16.93
CA ASN A 69 4.21 4.18 16.45
C ASN A 69 2.71 3.84 16.25
N SER A 70 1.88 4.84 15.97
CA SER A 70 0.45 4.64 15.72
C SER A 70 0.24 4.08 14.33
N TRP A 71 -0.73 3.16 14.20
CA TRP A 71 -1.10 2.62 12.90
C TRP A 71 -1.45 3.71 11.87
N PHE A 72 -2.09 4.81 12.29
CA PHE A 72 -2.40 5.94 11.40
C PHE A 72 -1.15 6.67 10.91
N ILE A 73 -0.10 6.72 11.74
CA ILE A 73 1.18 7.30 11.32
C ILE A 73 1.90 6.37 10.36
N GLU A 74 1.83 5.06 10.56
CA GLU A 74 2.32 4.10 9.58
C GLU A 74 1.58 4.25 8.25
N VAL A 75 0.26 4.38 8.24
CA VAL A 75 -0.50 4.66 7.02
C VAL A 75 -0.01 5.93 6.33
N ARG A 76 0.20 7.03 7.07
CA ARG A 76 0.75 8.27 6.51
C ARG A 76 2.14 8.09 5.90
N ARG A 77 3.00 7.27 6.53
CA ARG A 77 4.30 6.88 5.96
C ARG A 77 4.14 6.08 4.68
N LEU A 78 3.17 5.16 4.61
CA LEU A 78 2.87 4.41 3.38
C LEU A 78 2.38 5.32 2.26
N PHE A 79 1.56 6.31 2.57
CA PHE A 79 1.13 7.32 1.58
C PHE A 79 2.33 8.08 1.01
N TRP A 80 3.25 8.50 1.88
CA TRP A 80 4.49 9.14 1.46
C TRP A 80 5.38 8.20 0.64
N TRP A 81 5.57 6.96 1.10
CA TRP A 81 6.43 5.97 0.47
C TRP A 81 5.95 5.63 -0.95
N TYR A 82 4.65 5.45 -1.13
CA TYR A 82 4.04 5.09 -2.41
C TYR A 82 3.58 6.28 -3.25
N GLU A 83 3.93 7.51 -2.83
CA GLU A 83 3.59 8.77 -3.51
C GLU A 83 2.08 8.88 -3.80
N LEU A 84 1.25 8.50 -2.82
CA LEU A 84 -0.21 8.46 -2.93
C LEU A 84 -0.89 9.78 -2.54
N GLY A 85 -0.13 10.83 -2.24
CA GLY A 85 -0.61 12.11 -1.71
C GLY A 85 -0.68 12.13 -0.19
N GLU A 86 -1.57 12.95 0.37
CA GLU A 86 -1.80 13.05 1.82
C GLU A 86 -2.92 12.11 2.28
N ALA A 87 -2.76 11.50 3.46
CA ALA A 87 -3.76 10.59 4.02
C ALA A 87 -5.04 11.35 4.44
N GLU A 88 -4.86 12.59 4.87
CA GLU A 88 -5.87 13.55 5.28
C GLU A 88 -6.80 13.92 4.11
N ASP A 89 -6.28 13.99 2.89
CA ASP A 89 -7.06 14.27 1.69
C ASP A 89 -8.03 13.13 1.37
N LEU A 90 -7.61 11.88 1.62
CA LEU A 90 -8.50 10.73 1.42
C LEU A 90 -9.67 10.72 2.43
N LEU A 91 -9.47 11.26 3.63
CA LEU A 91 -10.55 11.45 4.60
C LEU A 91 -11.54 12.54 4.18
N LYS A 92 -11.05 13.62 3.55
CA LYS A 92 -11.92 14.70 3.05
C LYS A 92 -12.69 14.26 1.82
N THR A 93 -12.00 13.62 0.88
CA THR A 93 -12.52 13.23 -0.43
C THR A 93 -12.22 11.75 -0.70
N PRO A 94 -13.09 10.83 -0.26
CA PRO A 94 -12.86 9.40 -0.43
C PRO A 94 -12.82 8.99 -1.90
N VAL A 95 -11.78 8.24 -2.29
CA VAL A 95 -11.64 7.70 -3.65
C VAL A 95 -12.42 6.40 -3.79
N LYS A 96 -13.18 6.24 -4.87
CA LYS A 96 -13.94 4.99 -5.12
C LYS A 96 -13.07 3.74 -4.96
N LYS A 97 -13.58 2.75 -4.22
CA LYS A 97 -12.86 1.52 -3.83
C LYS A 97 -12.07 0.86 -4.94
N GLU A 98 -12.64 0.70 -6.13
CA GLU A 98 -11.96 0.03 -7.25
C GLU A 98 -10.85 0.89 -7.87
N GLN A 99 -11.05 2.21 -7.94
CA GLN A 99 -10.00 3.14 -8.36
C GLN A 99 -8.85 3.13 -7.36
N TRP A 100 -9.15 3.15 -6.06
CA TRP A 100 -8.14 3.07 -5.00
C TRP A 100 -7.32 1.79 -5.09
N LYS A 101 -7.98 0.63 -5.21
CA LYS A 101 -7.29 -0.66 -5.35
C LYS A 101 -6.35 -0.70 -6.55
N ARG A 102 -6.74 -0.07 -7.68
CA ARG A 102 -5.90 0.03 -8.87
C ARG A 102 -4.69 0.92 -8.62
N SER A 103 -4.87 2.11 -8.03
CA SER A 103 -3.75 3.00 -7.66
C SER A 103 -2.78 2.31 -6.70
N VAL A 104 -3.26 1.74 -5.60
CA VAL A 104 -2.40 1.03 -4.63
C VAL A 104 -1.69 -0.14 -5.28
N SER A 105 -2.38 -0.95 -6.10
CA SER A 105 -1.74 -2.08 -6.77
C SER A 105 -0.66 -1.64 -7.74
N LYS A 106 -0.87 -0.52 -8.46
CA LYS A 106 0.12 0.07 -9.35
C LYS A 106 1.33 0.55 -8.55
N SER A 107 1.15 1.40 -7.53
CA SER A 107 2.25 1.95 -6.74
C SER A 107 3.04 0.88 -5.99
N VAL A 108 2.37 -0.11 -5.39
CA VAL A 108 3.03 -1.22 -4.70
C VAL A 108 3.76 -2.14 -5.70
N SER A 109 3.25 -2.30 -6.92
CA SER A 109 3.92 -3.13 -7.94
C SER A 109 5.22 -2.52 -8.47
N LEU A 110 5.36 -1.19 -8.46
CA LEU A 110 6.61 -0.50 -8.82
C LEU A 110 7.74 -0.81 -7.83
N TRP A 111 7.42 -1.25 -6.61
CA TRP A 111 8.42 -1.71 -5.65
C TRP A 111 9.11 -3.01 -6.09
N LYS A 112 8.52 -3.77 -7.02
CA LYS A 112 9.13 -4.99 -7.57
C LYS A 112 10.38 -4.72 -8.42
N THR A 113 10.58 -3.49 -8.89
CA THR A 113 11.60 -3.18 -9.92
C THR A 113 12.77 -2.34 -9.41
N THR A 114 12.81 -1.94 -8.13
CA THR A 114 13.92 -1.14 -7.59
C THR A 114 14.67 -1.89 -6.48
N PRO A 115 15.93 -2.31 -6.71
CA PRO A 115 16.78 -2.83 -5.65
C PRO A 115 17.24 -1.68 -4.75
N THR A 116 16.49 -1.47 -3.66
CA THR A 116 16.90 -1.07 -2.29
C THR A 116 18.05 -0.06 -2.04
N THR A 117 18.44 0.78 -3.00
CA THR A 117 19.53 1.76 -2.82
C THR A 117 19.05 3.21 -2.94
N SER A 118 18.01 3.49 -3.73
CA SER A 118 17.53 4.86 -3.95
C SER A 118 16.62 5.39 -2.83
N THR A 119 15.82 4.54 -2.19
CA THR A 119 14.80 4.97 -1.21
C THR A 119 15.39 5.40 0.13
N THR A 120 16.45 4.73 0.60
CA THR A 120 17.16 5.13 1.82
C THR A 120 17.84 6.49 1.64
N LEU A 121 18.39 6.76 0.46
CA LEU A 121 18.98 8.07 0.15
C LEU A 121 17.91 9.17 0.02
N LYS A 122 16.73 8.88 -0.52
CA LYS A 122 15.60 9.83 -0.54
C LYS A 122 15.05 10.14 0.86
N LEU A 123 14.96 9.13 1.73
CA LEU A 123 14.60 9.29 3.15
C LEU A 123 15.63 10.15 3.91
N ILE A 124 16.93 9.90 3.69
CA ILE A 124 18.02 10.65 4.33
C ILE A 124 18.11 12.09 3.81
N LEU A 125 17.96 12.32 2.50
CA LEU A 125 18.06 13.68 1.94
C LEU A 125 16.88 14.57 2.37
N ARG A 126 15.65 14.04 2.49
CA ARG A 126 14.49 14.87 2.80
C ARG A 126 14.30 15.12 4.30
N CYS A 127 14.70 14.19 5.17
CA CYS A 127 14.75 14.43 6.62
C CYS A 127 15.79 15.50 7.00
N LYS A 128 16.85 15.72 6.21
CA LYS A 128 17.79 16.82 6.45
C LYS A 128 17.18 18.20 6.16
N GLN A 129 16.22 18.28 5.24
CA GLN A 129 15.60 19.55 4.82
C GLN A 129 14.60 20.06 5.86
N THR A 130 13.81 19.17 6.47
CA THR A 130 12.79 19.55 7.47
C THR A 130 13.37 19.84 8.86
N VAL A 131 14.58 19.37 9.17
CA VAL A 131 15.27 19.73 10.42
C VAL A 131 15.80 21.17 10.37
N SER A 132 16.29 21.63 9.20
CA SER A 132 16.81 23.01 9.09
C SER A 132 15.73 24.10 9.17
N GLU A 133 14.50 23.81 8.74
CA GLU A 133 13.39 24.78 8.84
C GLU A 133 12.83 24.87 10.27
N ALA A 134 12.89 23.78 11.05
CA ALA A 134 12.44 23.77 12.43
C ALA A 134 13.41 24.51 13.38
N GLU A 135 14.72 24.50 13.10
CA GLU A 135 15.70 25.24 13.90
C GLU A 135 15.65 26.76 13.66
N ILE A 136 15.27 27.24 12.47
CA ILE A 136 15.22 28.70 12.20
C ILE A 136 14.08 29.41 12.95
N HIS A 137 12.99 28.70 13.25
CA HIS A 137 11.83 29.28 13.94
C HIS A 137 11.98 29.38 15.47
N GLU A 138 12.93 28.68 16.08
CA GLU A 138 13.14 28.71 17.54
C GLU A 138 14.03 29.88 17.98
N TRP A 139 14.89 30.42 17.10
CA TRP A 139 15.82 31.52 17.43
C TRP A 139 15.22 32.93 17.37
N HIS A 140 13.98 33.10 16.90
CA HIS A 140 13.35 34.45 16.79
C HIS A 140 12.43 34.81 17.96
N LEU A 141 12.29 33.97 18.97
CA LEU A 141 11.41 34.21 20.13
C LEU A 141 12.14 34.47 21.46
N HIS A 142 13.48 34.50 21.48
CA HIS A 142 14.27 34.75 22.69
C HIS A 142 15.34 35.85 22.49
N THR A 143 14.89 37.05 22.10
CA THR A 143 15.67 38.27 22.36
C THR A 143 14.98 39.05 23.48
N PRO A 144 15.49 39.00 24.73
CA PRO A 144 15.06 39.93 25.76
C PRO A 144 15.48 41.35 25.37
N LYS A 145 14.55 42.31 25.55
CA LYS A 145 14.81 43.75 25.43
C LYS A 145 15.75 44.24 26.53
#